data_AF-A0A1H7J300-F1
#
_entry.id   AF-A0A1H7J300-F1
#
_cell.length_a   1.000
_cell.length_b   1.000
_cell.length_c   1.000
_cell.angle_alpha   90.00
_cell.angle_beta   90.00
_cell.angle_gamma   90.00
#
_symmetry.space_group_name_H-M   'P 1'
#
loop_
_entity.id
_entity.type
_entity.pdbx_description
1 polymer ?
#
loop_
_entity_poly.entity_id
_entity_poly.type
_entity_poly.pdbx_seq_one_letter_code
_entity_poly.pdbx_strand_id
1 'polypeptide(L)'
;MSAARKRAGGFTLIEVMITVVIIAILSAIAYPSYREQIAKGKRAQVKASLSQAQQWLERHYSENYSYAKAANGTDVNQDGGAFKTQFGTSPLPGEGAANYNIALTPTGKGTGYTLKATRTGSMNGDRCGDYVVTSTGRKSVENYTGFNAALAAASECWN
;
A
#
# COMPACT_ATOMS: atom_id res chain seq x y z
N MET A 1 -27.13 18.75 -59.71
CA MET A 1 -27.36 17.58 -58.83
C MET A 1 -27.46 18.09 -57.39
N SER A 2 -28.65 18.10 -56.80
CA SER A 2 -28.86 18.59 -55.43
C SER A 2 -28.79 17.42 -54.45
N ALA A 3 -27.83 17.43 -53.53
CA ALA A 3 -27.67 16.38 -52.53
C ALA A 3 -28.69 16.55 -51.40
N ALA A 4 -29.52 15.53 -51.16
CA ALA A 4 -30.46 15.52 -50.05
C ALA A 4 -29.71 15.47 -48.71
N ARG A 5 -29.83 16.54 -47.92
CA ARG A 5 -29.25 16.63 -46.58
C ARG A 5 -30.02 15.69 -45.64
N LYS A 6 -29.40 14.56 -45.25
CA LYS A 6 -29.93 13.71 -44.17
C LYS A 6 -30.11 14.57 -42.92
N ARG A 7 -31.34 14.61 -42.37
CA ARG A 7 -31.59 15.19 -41.05
C ARG A 7 -30.86 14.33 -40.03
N ALA A 8 -29.94 14.93 -39.27
CA ALA A 8 -29.35 14.27 -38.11
C ALA A 8 -30.44 14.11 -37.04
N GLY A 9 -30.70 12.88 -36.62
CA GLY A 9 -31.57 12.61 -35.48
C GLY A 9 -30.91 13.09 -34.18
N GLY A 10 -31.67 13.76 -33.32
CA GLY A 10 -31.24 14.13 -31.97
C GLY A 10 -31.78 13.15 -30.93
N PHE A 11 -31.10 13.05 -29.79
CA PHE A 11 -31.59 12.30 -28.63
C PHE A 11 -32.73 13.05 -27.95
N THR A 12 -33.74 12.31 -27.50
CA THR A 12 -34.82 12.85 -26.68
C THR A 12 -34.36 13.06 -25.23
N LEU A 13 -35.00 13.98 -24.52
CA LEU A 13 -34.69 14.24 -23.11
C LEU A 13 -34.91 12.98 -22.24
N ILE A 14 -35.92 12.17 -22.57
CA ILE A 14 -36.23 10.94 -21.86
C ILE A 14 -35.14 9.86 -22.05
N GLU A 15 -34.57 9.74 -23.26
CA GLU A 15 -33.45 8.81 -23.52
C GLU A 15 -32.21 9.21 -22.69
N VAL A 16 -31.93 10.51 -22.59
CA VAL A 16 -30.82 11.00 -21.76
C VAL A 16 -31.09 10.72 -20.27
N MET A 17 -32.33 10.88 -19.78
CA MET A 17 -32.63 10.56 -18.39
C MET A 17 -32.49 9.07 -18.06
N ILE A 18 -33.00 8.19 -18.93
CA ILE A 18 -32.89 6.74 -18.73
C ILE A 18 -31.41 6.30 -18.75
N THR A 19 -30.62 6.82 -19.68
CA THR A 19 -29.18 6.49 -19.77
C THR A 19 -28.41 6.94 -18.51
N VAL A 20 -28.68 8.14 -17.99
CA VAL A 20 -28.04 8.62 -16.75
C VAL A 20 -28.43 7.75 -15.55
N VAL A 21 -29.69 7.33 -15.44
CA VAL A 21 -30.14 6.42 -14.37
C VAL A 21 -29.41 5.08 -14.43
N ILE A 22 -29.27 4.50 -15.63
CA ILE A 22 -28.54 3.23 -15.81
C ILE A 22 -27.07 3.39 -15.41
N ILE A 23 -26.41 4.47 -15.85
CA ILE A 23 -25.01 4.75 -15.50
C ILE A 23 -24.84 4.93 -13.99
N ALA A 24 -25.79 5.59 -13.32
CA ALA A 24 -25.75 5.78 -11.87
C ALA A 24 -25.79 4.44 -11.11
N ILE A 25 -26.68 3.52 -11.50
CA ILE A 25 -26.79 2.20 -10.90
C ILE A 25 -25.51 1.39 -11.11
N LEU A 26 -24.98 1.37 -12.34
CA LEU A 26 -23.74 0.64 -12.64
C LEU A 26 -22.54 1.21 -11.87
N SER A 27 -22.44 2.54 -11.78
CA SER A 27 -21.33 3.22 -11.09
C SER A 27 -21.31 2.91 -9.59
N ALA A 28 -22.48 2.79 -8.96
CA ALA A 28 -22.60 2.48 -7.53
C ALA A 28 -21.95 1.13 -7.15
N ILE A 29 -21.95 0.14 -8.05
CA ILE A 29 -21.35 -1.18 -7.83
C ILE A 29 -19.92 -1.22 -8.34
N ALA A 30 -19.68 -0.67 -9.54
CA ALA A 30 -18.39 -0.75 -10.20
C ALA A 30 -17.29 0.05 -9.48
N TYR A 31 -17.63 1.25 -8.99
CA TYR A 31 -16.66 2.14 -8.36
C TYR A 31 -16.01 1.58 -7.08
N PRO A 32 -16.76 1.10 -6.06
CA PRO A 32 -16.14 0.51 -4.87
C PRO A 32 -15.33 -0.74 -5.19
N SER A 33 -15.81 -1.59 -6.12
CA SER A 33 -15.09 -2.78 -6.58
C SER A 33 -13.74 -2.42 -7.21
N TYR A 34 -13.72 -1.43 -8.10
CA TYR A 34 -12.48 -0.95 -8.71
C TYR A 34 -11.49 -0.40 -7.67
N ARG A 35 -11.98 0.36 -6.69
CA ARG A 35 -11.13 0.87 -5.60
C ARG A 35 -10.48 -0.26 -4.80
N GLU A 36 -11.21 -1.33 -4.49
CA GLU A 36 -10.66 -2.48 -3.77
C GLU A 36 -9.62 -3.23 -4.61
N GLN A 37 -9.79 -3.34 -5.94
CA GLN A 37 -8.76 -3.94 -6.81
C GLN A 37 -7.45 -3.15 -6.78
N ILE A 38 -7.53 -1.82 -6.85
CA ILE A 38 -6.35 -0.95 -6.72
C ILE A 38 -5.72 -1.08 -5.33
N ALA A 39 -6.53 -1.12 -4.27
CA ALA A 39 -6.06 -1.31 -2.91
C ALA A 39 -5.34 -2.66 -2.74
N LYS A 40 -5.88 -3.75 -3.30
CA LYS A 40 -5.25 -5.07 -3.30
C LYS A 40 -3.87 -5.05 -3.97
N GLY A 41 -3.72 -4.37 -5.10
CA GLY A 41 -2.42 -4.18 -5.76
C GLY A 41 -1.42 -3.44 -4.86
N LYS A 42 -1.85 -2.36 -4.20
CA LYS A 42 -1.02 -1.59 -3.27
C LYS A 42 -0.65 -2.36 -2.00
N ARG A 43 -1.57 -3.19 -1.47
CA ARG A 43 -1.29 -4.13 -0.37
C ARG A 43 -0.25 -5.16 -0.78
N ALA A 44 -0.34 -5.72 -1.99
CA ALA A 44 0.68 -6.63 -2.51
C ALA A 44 2.04 -5.94 -2.65
N GLN A 45 2.06 -4.70 -3.12
CA GLN A 45 3.28 -3.91 -3.26
C GLN A 45 3.96 -3.64 -1.91
N VAL A 46 3.22 -3.20 -0.88
CA VAL A 46 3.83 -2.97 0.44
C VAL A 46 4.34 -4.26 1.07
N LYS A 47 3.63 -5.39 0.88
CA LYS A 47 4.11 -6.71 1.31
C LYS A 47 5.44 -7.07 0.62
N ALA A 48 5.58 -6.76 -0.67
CA ALA A 48 6.83 -6.95 -1.40
C ALA A 48 7.95 -6.01 -0.90
N SER A 49 7.68 -4.72 -0.69
CA SER A 49 8.65 -3.76 -0.14
C SER A 49 9.12 -4.17 1.25
N LEU A 50 8.21 -4.63 2.12
CA LEU A 50 8.57 -5.16 3.44
C LEU A 50 9.44 -6.41 3.34
N SER A 51 9.13 -7.34 2.43
CA SER A 51 9.96 -8.53 2.22
C SER A 51 11.36 -8.18 1.72
N GLN A 52 11.49 -7.21 0.81
CA GLN A 52 12.78 -6.71 0.34
C GLN A 52 13.57 -6.04 1.47
N ALA A 53 12.90 -5.22 2.29
CA ALA A 53 13.49 -4.60 3.47
C ALA A 53 14.00 -5.64 4.48
N GLN A 54 13.24 -6.72 4.74
CA GLN A 54 13.69 -7.81 5.60
C GLN A 54 14.95 -8.49 5.05
N GLN A 55 14.97 -8.83 3.75
CA GLN A 55 16.14 -9.44 3.12
C GLN A 55 17.38 -8.53 3.18
N TRP A 56 17.18 -7.22 2.99
CA TRP A 56 18.25 -6.24 3.15
C TRP A 56 18.76 -6.20 4.60
N LEU A 57 17.86 -6.21 5.58
CA LEU A 57 18.20 -6.21 7.00
C LEU A 57 19.00 -7.46 7.41
N GLU A 58 18.65 -8.65 6.91
CA GLU A 58 19.41 -9.87 7.20
C GLU A 58 20.85 -9.83 6.63
N ARG A 59 21.01 -9.28 5.43
CA ARG A 59 22.36 -9.03 4.87
C ARG A 59 23.12 -7.99 5.69
N HIS A 60 22.47 -6.88 6.02
CA HIS A 60 23.06 -5.80 6.82
C HIS A 60 23.51 -6.31 8.19
N TYR A 61 22.71 -7.18 8.84
CA TYR A 61 23.10 -7.79 10.11
C TYR A 61 24.29 -8.74 9.98
N SER A 62 24.37 -9.52 8.90
CA SER A 62 25.48 -10.44 8.64
C SER A 62 26.83 -9.72 8.51
N GLU A 63 26.81 -8.47 8.03
CA GLU A 63 28.00 -7.65 7.84
C GLU A 63 28.33 -6.78 9.07
N ASN A 64 27.31 -6.32 9.81
CA ASN A 64 27.46 -5.27 10.82
C ASN A 64 27.11 -5.70 12.25
N TYR A 65 26.60 -6.93 12.44
CA TYR A 65 26.11 -7.47 13.72
C TYR A 65 25.04 -6.60 14.40
N SER A 66 24.36 -5.75 13.62
CA SER A 66 23.30 -4.87 14.08
C SER A 66 22.36 -4.55 12.93
N TYR A 67 21.05 -4.55 13.18
CA TYR A 67 20.04 -4.09 12.23
C TYR A 67 19.91 -2.56 12.16
N ALA A 68 20.45 -1.86 13.17
CA ALA A 68 20.27 -0.41 13.33
C ALA A 68 21.49 0.39 12.86
N LYS A 69 22.68 -0.17 13.03
CA LYS A 69 23.94 0.53 12.83
C LYS A 69 24.82 -0.22 11.84
N ALA A 70 25.57 0.53 11.04
CA ALA A 70 26.70 -0.01 10.29
C ALA A 70 27.92 -0.23 11.22
N ALA A 71 28.94 -0.94 10.75
CA ALA A 71 30.16 -1.24 11.51
C ALA A 71 30.90 0.02 12.00
N ASN A 72 30.75 1.15 11.28
CA ASN A 72 31.28 2.45 11.68
C ASN A 72 30.39 3.22 12.68
N GLY A 73 29.29 2.62 13.17
CA GLY A 73 28.38 3.20 14.16
C GLY A 73 27.25 4.08 13.59
N THR A 74 27.25 4.34 12.28
CA THR A 74 26.23 5.15 11.59
C THR A 74 24.86 4.48 11.66
N ASP A 75 23.81 5.22 12.02
CA ASP A 75 22.45 4.72 12.05
C ASP A 75 21.88 4.65 10.61
N VAL A 76 21.31 3.51 10.24
CA VAL A 76 20.74 3.31 8.89
C VAL A 76 19.32 3.86 8.77
N ASN A 77 18.64 4.10 9.90
CA ASN A 77 17.24 4.48 10.01
C ASN A 77 17.02 6.00 10.18
N GLN A 78 18.10 6.76 10.35
CA GLN A 78 18.04 8.23 10.37
C GLN A 78 17.64 8.78 8.99
N ASP A 79 17.24 10.05 8.93
CA ASP A 79 16.95 10.70 7.66
C ASP A 79 18.23 10.79 6.80
N GLY A 80 18.10 10.39 5.52
CA GLY A 80 19.24 10.18 4.64
C GLY A 80 20.02 8.88 4.87
N GLY A 81 19.66 8.09 5.89
CA GLY A 81 20.25 6.78 6.16
C GLY A 81 19.93 5.75 5.07
N ALA A 82 20.78 4.73 4.95
CA ALA A 82 20.69 3.73 3.88
C ALA A 82 19.34 2.98 3.86
N PHE A 83 18.77 2.66 5.04
CA PHE A 83 17.46 2.02 5.10
C PHE A 83 16.35 2.99 4.69
N LYS A 84 16.35 4.21 5.26
CA LYS A 84 15.28 5.19 5.04
C LYS A 84 15.21 5.63 3.58
N THR A 85 16.36 5.77 2.91
CA THR A 85 16.45 6.17 1.50
C THR A 85 16.00 5.08 0.53
N GLN A 86 16.19 3.80 0.87
CA GLN A 86 15.83 2.68 0.01
C GLN A 86 14.41 2.18 0.26
N PHE A 87 13.97 2.17 1.51
CA PHE A 87 12.74 1.48 1.92
C PHE A 87 11.76 2.38 2.65
N GLY A 88 12.00 3.69 2.79
CA GLY A 88 11.17 4.59 3.61
C GLY A 88 9.70 4.72 3.19
N THR A 89 9.36 4.31 1.97
CA THR A 89 7.98 4.33 1.45
C THR A 89 7.67 3.08 0.63
N SER A 90 6.37 2.80 0.45
CA SER A 90 5.85 1.90 -0.59
C SER A 90 4.82 2.64 -1.46
N PRO A 91 4.93 2.65 -2.81
CA PRO A 91 6.06 2.19 -3.64
C PRO A 91 7.43 2.67 -3.17
N LEU A 92 8.51 1.98 -3.57
CA LEU A 92 9.86 2.36 -3.14
C LEU A 92 10.14 3.81 -3.58
N PRO A 93 11.00 4.55 -2.86
CA PRO A 93 11.31 5.93 -3.18
C PRO A 93 11.71 6.10 -4.66
N GLY A 94 10.98 6.95 -5.38
CA GLY A 94 11.16 7.17 -6.83
C GLY A 94 10.19 6.42 -7.74
N GLU A 95 9.42 5.45 -7.24
CA GLU A 95 8.47 4.65 -8.05
C GLU A 95 7.04 5.21 -8.08
N GLY A 96 6.77 6.31 -7.38
CA GLY A 96 5.47 6.98 -7.40
C GLY A 96 5.08 7.60 -6.05
N ALA A 97 3.82 8.02 -5.96
CA ALA A 97 3.27 8.58 -4.73
C ALA A 97 3.19 7.53 -3.61
N ALA A 98 3.72 7.87 -2.44
CA ALA A 98 3.70 6.99 -1.28
C ALA A 98 2.27 6.63 -0.86
N ASN A 99 2.03 5.33 -0.71
CA ASN A 99 0.79 4.76 -0.17
C ASN A 99 1.00 4.18 1.23
N TYR A 100 2.26 3.87 1.58
CA TYR A 100 2.67 3.56 2.93
C TYR A 100 4.01 4.23 3.23
N ASN A 101 4.18 4.65 4.49
CA ASN A 101 5.46 5.06 5.05
C ASN A 101 6.00 3.90 5.88
N ILE A 102 7.22 3.44 5.58
CA ILE A 102 7.83 2.30 6.24
C ILE A 102 8.87 2.81 7.23
N ALA A 103 8.75 2.38 8.48
CA ALA A 103 9.67 2.68 9.55
C ALA A 103 10.31 1.41 10.09
N LEU A 104 11.62 1.47 10.31
CA LEU A 104 12.37 0.48 11.06
C LEU A 104 12.43 0.91 12.53
N THR A 105 12.16 0.00 13.45
CA THR A 105 12.33 0.21 14.89
C THR A 105 13.20 -0.91 15.44
N PRO A 106 14.49 -0.66 15.67
CA PRO A 106 15.38 -1.66 16.26
C PRO A 106 14.94 -2.03 17.68
N THR A 107 15.12 -3.30 18.04
CA THR A 107 14.84 -3.86 19.37
C THR A 107 16.04 -4.64 19.88
N GLY A 108 16.06 -4.99 21.17
CA GLY A 108 17.13 -5.85 21.72
C GLY A 108 18.55 -5.29 21.60
N LYS A 109 18.71 -3.96 21.59
CA LYS A 109 19.98 -3.25 21.29
C LYS A 109 20.49 -3.46 19.85
N GLY A 110 19.58 -3.63 18.90
CA GLY A 110 19.90 -3.75 17.46
C GLY A 110 20.05 -5.18 16.97
N THR A 111 19.75 -6.18 17.80
CA THR A 111 19.71 -7.61 17.43
C THR A 111 18.32 -8.09 17.02
N GLY A 112 17.32 -7.21 17.13
CA GLY A 112 16.00 -7.43 16.57
C GLY A 112 15.46 -6.17 15.93
N TYR A 113 14.33 -6.29 15.25
CA TYR A 113 13.63 -5.17 14.66
C TYR A 113 12.13 -5.40 14.53
N THR A 114 11.40 -4.29 14.41
CA THR A 114 10.04 -4.21 13.92
C THR A 114 10.03 -3.29 12.71
N LEU A 115 9.51 -3.78 11.59
CA LEU A 115 9.15 -2.97 10.43
C LEU A 115 7.66 -2.67 10.50
N LYS A 116 7.30 -1.38 10.42
CA LYS A 116 5.92 -0.93 10.36
C LYS A 116 5.70 -0.10 9.11
N ALA A 117 4.76 -0.51 8.27
CA ALA A 117 4.27 0.25 7.13
C ALA A 117 2.95 0.91 7.49
N THR A 118 3.00 2.21 7.77
CA THR A 118 1.83 3.02 8.12
C THR A 118 1.15 3.53 6.85
N ARG A 119 -0.16 3.33 6.73
CA ARG A 119 -0.92 3.77 5.55
C ARG A 119 -0.87 5.30 5.37
N THR A 120 -0.75 5.75 4.13
CA THR A 120 -0.79 7.17 3.76
C THR A 120 -1.41 7.35 2.37
N GLY A 121 -1.60 8.60 1.96
CA GLY A 121 -2.14 8.94 0.65
C GLY A 121 -3.45 8.22 0.36
N SER A 122 -3.51 7.53 -0.78
CA SER A 122 -4.74 6.85 -1.22
C SER A 122 -5.14 5.63 -0.39
N MET A 123 -4.26 5.13 0.48
CA MET A 123 -4.54 3.98 1.37
C MET A 123 -4.98 4.40 2.77
N ASN A 124 -5.15 5.70 3.07
CA ASN A 124 -5.46 6.17 4.44
C ASN A 124 -6.77 5.57 5.03
N GLY A 125 -7.73 5.20 4.18
CA GLY A 125 -8.97 4.54 4.58
C GLY A 125 -8.99 3.02 4.38
N ASP A 126 -7.85 2.40 4.09
CA ASP A 126 -7.77 0.98 3.80
C ASP A 126 -8.09 0.11 5.02
N ARG A 127 -8.90 -0.93 4.81
CA ARG A 127 -9.38 -1.82 5.89
C ARG A 127 -8.26 -2.59 6.59
N CYS A 128 -7.17 -2.88 5.88
CA CYS A 128 -6.08 -3.67 6.44
C CYS A 128 -5.17 -2.89 7.38
N GLY A 129 -5.26 -1.56 7.37
CA GLY A 129 -4.47 -0.74 8.28
C GLY A 129 -2.97 -0.79 8.01
N ASP A 130 -2.21 -0.74 9.09
CA ASP A 130 -0.76 -0.68 9.06
C ASP A 130 -0.19 -2.09 9.10
N TYR A 131 0.74 -2.40 8.20
CA TYR A 131 1.39 -3.72 8.15
C TYR A 131 2.59 -3.72 9.09
N VAL A 132 2.71 -4.79 9.89
CA VAL A 132 3.82 -4.94 10.84
C VAL A 132 4.48 -6.29 10.63
N VAL A 133 5.81 -6.31 10.53
CA VAL A 133 6.61 -7.54 10.53
C VAL A 133 7.82 -7.40 11.44
N THR A 134 8.12 -8.45 12.20
CA THR A 134 9.27 -8.46 13.12
C THR A 134 10.41 -9.30 12.56
N SER A 135 11.61 -9.13 13.13
CA SER A 135 12.80 -9.97 12.88
C SER A 135 12.56 -11.48 13.01
N THR A 136 11.57 -11.91 13.82
CA THR A 136 11.21 -13.34 13.96
C THR A 136 10.29 -13.85 12.84
N GLY A 137 9.93 -13.00 11.88
CA GLY A 137 8.98 -13.32 10.81
C GLY A 137 7.51 -13.22 11.22
N ARG A 138 7.21 -12.86 12.48
CA ARG A 138 5.83 -12.60 12.91
C ARG A 138 5.24 -11.43 12.13
N LYS A 139 4.13 -11.69 11.43
CA LYS A 139 3.35 -10.74 10.64
C LYS A 139 2.06 -10.38 11.38
N SER A 140 1.72 -9.10 11.41
CA SER A 140 0.47 -8.61 11.99
C SER A 140 0.02 -7.34 11.28
N VAL A 141 -1.20 -6.90 11.60
CA VAL A 141 -1.70 -5.60 11.18
C VAL A 141 -2.20 -4.81 12.38
N GLU A 142 -2.08 -3.49 12.33
CA GLU A 142 -2.56 -2.54 13.33
C GLU A 142 -3.55 -1.56 12.69
N ASN A 143 -4.39 -0.90 13.48
CA ASN A 143 -5.34 0.12 12.98
C ASN A 143 -6.29 -0.36 11.86
N TYR A 144 -6.55 -1.67 11.80
CA TYR A 144 -7.45 -2.30 10.84
C TYR A 144 -8.93 -2.01 11.18
N THR A 145 -9.80 -2.10 10.18
CA THR A 145 -11.25 -1.88 10.33
C THR A 145 -12.04 -3.02 9.69
N GLY A 146 -13.24 -3.30 10.19
CA GLY A 146 -14.10 -4.36 9.64
C GLY A 146 -13.69 -5.79 10.02
N PHE A 147 -12.83 -5.95 11.03
CA PHE A 147 -12.45 -7.26 11.57
C PHE A 147 -12.77 -7.36 13.06
N ASN A 148 -13.16 -8.55 13.50
CA ASN A 148 -13.51 -8.85 14.89
C ASN A 148 -12.30 -9.15 15.80
N ALA A 149 -11.14 -9.46 15.23
CA ALA A 149 -9.92 -9.77 15.96
C ALA A 149 -8.66 -9.50 15.12
N ALA A 150 -7.53 -9.24 15.79
CA ALA A 150 -6.26 -8.93 15.12
C ALA A 150 -5.73 -10.12 14.31
N LEU A 151 -5.96 -11.35 14.77
CA LEU A 151 -5.55 -12.56 14.05
C LEU A 151 -6.34 -12.74 12.74
N ALA A 152 -7.64 -12.44 12.74
CA ALA A 152 -8.48 -12.50 11.54
C ALA A 152 -8.07 -11.43 10.53
N ALA A 153 -7.78 -10.21 11.01
CA ALA A 153 -7.24 -9.14 10.17
C ALA A 153 -5.88 -9.52 9.57
N ALA A 154 -4.98 -10.08 10.40
CA ALA A 154 -3.66 -10.50 9.95
C ALA A 154 -3.74 -11.62 8.91
N SER A 155 -4.57 -12.64 9.12
CA SER A 155 -4.73 -13.74 8.15
C SER A 155 -5.28 -13.24 6.81
N GLU A 156 -6.28 -12.36 6.83
CA GLU A 156 -6.88 -11.84 5.60
C GLU A 156 -5.95 -10.89 4.83
N CYS A 157 -5.27 -10.00 5.55
CA CYS A 157 -4.49 -8.92 4.93
C CYS A 157 -3.09 -9.37 4.50
N TRP A 158 -2.50 -10.36 5.18
CA TRP A 158 -1.19 -10.91 4.81
C TRP A 158 -1.26 -12.03 3.77
N ASN A 159 -2.40 -12.72 3.65
CA ASN A 159 -2.68 -13.60 2.51
C ASN A 159 -2.83 -12.79 1.21
#